data_AF-A0A1F9MNE0-F1
#
_entry.id   AF-A0A1F9MNE0-F1
#
_cell.length_a   1.000
_cell.length_b   1.000
_cell.length_c   1.000
_cell.angle_alpha   90.00
_cell.angle_beta   90.00
_cell.angle_gamma   90.00
#
_symmetry.space_group_name_H-M   'P 1'
#
loop_
_entity.id
_entity.type
_entity.pdbx_description
1 polymer ?
#
loop_
_entity_poly.entity_id
_entity_poly.type
_entity_poly.pdbx_seq_one_letter_code
_entity_poly.pdbx_strand_id
1 'polypeptide(L)' 'MLFQLNIRKICGGSGLPFLSYETLDKLESVLPKAYEEQSNIALFFNHLDTLITLQQRELDKLKNLKKTCLEKMFV' A
#
# COMPACT_ATOMS: atom_id res chain seq x y z
N MET A 1 2.00 4.26 8.16
CA MET A 1 1.36 4.52 9.48
C MET A 1 0.02 3.81 9.66
N LEU A 2 -0.85 3.76 8.63
CA LEU A 2 -2.07 2.93 8.64
C LEU A 2 -1.82 1.41 8.82
N PHE A 3 -0.61 0.94 8.57
CA PHE A 3 -0.22 -0.47 8.71
C PHE A 3 -0.27 -1.04 10.13
N GLN A 4 -0.33 -0.20 11.17
CA GLN A 4 -0.50 -0.69 12.54
C GLN A 4 -1.96 -0.97 12.91
N LEU A 5 -2.91 -0.42 12.15
CA LEU A 5 -4.33 -0.72 12.32
C LEU A 5 -4.62 -2.02 11.58
N ASN A 6 -4.64 -3.12 12.32
CA ASN A 6 -5.04 -4.41 11.79
C ASN A 6 -6.56 -4.48 11.65
N ILE A 7 -7.09 -3.74 10.67
CA ILE A 7 -8.52 -3.63 10.36
C ILE A 7 -9.17 -5.01 10.21
N ARG A 8 -8.41 -6.01 9.71
CA ARG A 8 -8.88 -7.39 9.56
C ARG A 8 -9.22 -8.09 10.87
N LYS A 9 -8.61 -7.71 12.01
CA LYS A 9 -8.97 -8.25 13.33
C LYS A 9 -10.26 -7.66 13.89
N ILE A 10 -10.71 -6.56 13.31
CA ILE A 10 -11.73 -5.67 13.86
C ILE A 10 -13.04 -5.77 13.04
N CYS A 11 -12.96 -6.21 11.78
CA CYS A 11 -14.11 -6.56 10.97
C CYS A 11 -14.89 -7.74 11.57
N GLY A 12 -16.21 -7.59 11.66
CA GLY A 12 -17.12 -8.70 11.97
C GLY A 12 -17.52 -9.47 10.71
N GLY A 13 -17.96 -10.72 10.88
CA GLY A 13 -18.43 -11.58 9.79
C GLY A 13 -17.33 -12.46 9.18
N SER A 14 -17.55 -13.78 9.16
CA SER A 14 -16.59 -14.77 8.64
C SER A 14 -16.57 -14.87 7.11
N GLY A 15 -17.66 -14.46 6.44
CA GLY A 15 -17.79 -14.51 4.97
C GLY A 15 -17.74 -13.14 4.30
N LEU A 16 -18.52 -12.18 4.81
CA LEU A 16 -18.53 -10.80 4.35
C LEU A 16 -18.04 -9.90 5.48
N PRO A 17 -16.77 -9.45 5.47
CA PRO A 17 -16.26 -8.57 6.49
C PRO A 17 -16.99 -7.22 6.42
N PHE A 18 -17.55 -6.80 7.55
CA PHE A 18 -18.16 -5.48 7.69
C PHE A 18 -17.52 -4.72 8.86
N LEU A 19 -17.50 -3.39 8.75
CA LEU A 19 -17.03 -2.47 9.79
C LEU A 19 -18.21 -1.64 10.26
N SER A 20 -18.56 -1.76 11.54
CA SER A 20 -19.59 -0.92 12.14
C SER A 20 -19.00 0.43 12.57
N TYR A 21 -19.82 1.48 12.58
CA TYR A 21 -19.39 2.81 13.04
C TYR A 21 -18.89 2.79 14.49
N GLU A 22 -19.53 2.03 15.37
CA GLU A 22 -19.10 1.87 16.77
C GLU A 22 -17.71 1.24 16.89
N THR A 23 -17.38 0.37 15.93
CA THR A 23 -16.07 -0.29 15.89
C THR A 23 -14.99 0.66 15.38
N LEU A 24 -15.33 1.54 14.43
CA LEU A 24 -14.44 2.59 13.95
C LEU A 24 -14.17 3.65 15.02
N ASP A 25 -15.17 4.00 15.82
CA ASP A 25 -15.03 5.00 16.89
C ASP A 25 -14.14 4.52 18.05
N LYS A 26 -14.11 3.20 18.29
CA LYS A 26 -13.20 2.56 19.25
C LYS A 26 -11.76 2.43 18.75
N LEU A 27 -11.49 2.87 17.51
CA LEU A 27 -10.18 2.75 16.89
C LEU A 27 -9.26 3.86 17.40
N GLU A 28 -8.53 3.59 18.48
CA GLU A 28 -7.51 4.52 18.95
C GLU A 28 -6.30 4.51 18.00
N SER A 29 -6.13 5.59 17.24
CA SER A 29 -4.93 5.80 16.43
C SER A 29 -3.89 6.57 17.21
N VAL A 30 -2.70 5.98 17.39
CA VAL A 30 -1.53 6.70 17.92
C VAL A 30 -0.92 7.50 16.78
N LEU A 31 -1.26 8.78 16.71
CA LEU A 31 -0.72 9.73 15.74
C LEU A 31 0.07 10.83 16.46
N PRO A 32 1.13 11.37 15.85
CA PRO A 32 1.83 12.52 16.38
C PRO A 32 0.86 13.70 16.51
N LYS A 33 0.89 14.43 17.62
CA LYS A 33 -0.03 15.55 17.83
C LYS A 33 0.26 16.73 16.90
N ALA A 34 1.51 16.86 16.45
CA ALA A 34 1.93 17.93 15.55
C ALA A 34 1.54 17.62 14.10
N TYR A 35 0.70 18.48 13.51
CA TYR A 35 0.30 18.35 12.12
C TYR A 35 1.49 18.41 11.15
N GLU A 36 2.48 19.24 11.44
CA GLU A 36 3.70 19.35 10.63
C GLU A 36 4.46 18.02 10.55
N GLU A 37 4.60 17.32 11.68
CA GLU A 37 5.23 16.00 11.72
C GLU A 37 4.42 14.99 10.90
N GLN A 38 3.08 14.98 11.03
CA GLN A 38 2.21 14.13 10.22
C GLN A 38 2.37 14.41 8.72
N SER A 39 2.44 15.67 8.33
CA SER A 39 2.62 16.09 6.94
C SER A 39 3.96 15.60 6.38
N ASN A 40 5.04 15.78 7.14
CA ASN A 40 6.37 15.32 6.73
C ASN A 40 6.44 13.80 6.59
N ILE A 41 5.83 13.06 7.53
CA ILE A 41 5.71 11.60 7.45
C ILE A 41 4.90 11.19 6.22
N ALA A 42 3.77 11.84 5.95
CA ALA A 42 2.93 11.55 4.79
C ALA A 42 3.68 11.79 3.47
N LEU A 43 4.41 12.91 3.37
CA LEU A 43 5.24 13.23 2.20
C LEU A 43 6.33 12.18 1.96
N PHE A 44 6.99 11.72 3.03
CA PHE A 44 8.00 10.67 2.95
C PHE A 44 7.43 9.36 2.38
N PHE A 45 6.28 8.91 2.89
CA PHE A 45 5.64 7.69 2.37
C PHE A 45 5.13 7.85 0.94
N ASN A 46 4.57 9.00 0.58
CA ASN A 46 4.17 9.29 -0.80
C ASN A 46 5.36 9.23 -1.78
N HIS A 47 6.53 9.71 -1.35
CA HIS A 47 7.74 9.61 -2.13
C HIS A 47 8.18 8.14 -2.32
N LEU A 48 8.14 7.35 -1.25
CA LEU A 48 8.42 5.91 -1.32
C LEU A 48 7.47 5.17 -2.26
N ASP A 49 6.16 5.42 -2.18
CA ASP A 49 5.17 4.78 -3.05
C ASP A 49 5.40 5.15 -4.53
N THR A 50 5.80 6.40 -4.79
CA THR A 50 6.15 6.87 -6.13
C THR A 50 7.38 6.13 -6.66
N LEU A 51 8.41 5.95 -5.82
CA LEU A 51 9.64 5.25 -6.17
C LEU A 51 9.37 3.76 -6.45
N ILE A 52 8.61 3.09 -5.58
CA ILE A 52 8.20 1.69 -5.78
C ILE A 52 7.43 1.55 -7.10
N THR A 53 6.49 2.45 -7.36
CA THR A 53 5.71 2.45 -8.62
C THR A 53 6.60 2.61 -9.85
N LEU A 54 7.61 3.49 -9.77
CA LEU A 54 8.57 3.69 -10.84
C LEU A 54 9.39 2.42 -11.12
N GLN A 55 9.94 1.80 -10.07
CA GLN A 55 10.71 0.56 -10.18
C GLN A 55 9.87 -0.60 -10.71
N GLN A 56 8.61 -0.71 -10.28
CA GLN A 56 7.70 -1.74 -10.78
C GLN A 56 7.47 -1.61 -12.29
N ARG A 57 7.26 -0.37 -12.78
CA ARG A 57 7.12 -0.10 -14.21
C ARG A 57 8.39 -0.46 -15.00
N GLU A 58 9.56 -0.15 -14.47
CA GLU A 58 10.83 -0.50 -15.11
C GLU A 58 11.03 -2.02 -15.16
N LEU A 59 10.75 -2.71 -14.06
CA LEU A 59 10.83 -4.16 -13.96
C LEU A 59 9.87 -4.85 -14.95
N ASP A 60 8.64 -4.34 -15.10
CA ASP A 60 7.68 -4.88 -16.06
C ASP A 60 8.11 -4.64 -17.51
N LYS A 61 8.73 -3.48 -17.80
CA LYS A 61 9.35 -3.23 -19.12
C LYS A 61 10.46 -4.24 -19.41
N LEU A 62 11.37 -4.47 -18.47
CA LEU A 62 12.46 -5.44 -18.64
C LEU A 62 11.95 -6.87 -18.81
N LYS A 63 10.91 -7.27 -18.07
CA LYS A 63 10.25 -8.57 -18.25
C LYS A 63 9.65 -8.72 -19.65
N ASN A 64 8.97 -7.69 -20.15
CA ASN A 64 8.41 -7.69 -21.49
C ASN A 64 9.50 -7.76 -22.56
N LEU A 65 10.57 -6.98 -22.42
CA LEU A 65 11.72 -7.05 -23.34
C LEU A 65 12.37 -8.43 -23.34
N LYS A 66 12.60 -9.02 -22.17
CA LYS A 66 13.12 -10.38 -22.04
C LYS A 66 12.21 -11.39 -22.75
N LYS A 67 10.90 -11.29 -22.55
CA LYS A 67 9.91 -12.17 -23.21
C LYS A 67 9.98 -12.03 -24.73
N THR A 68 9.89 -10.82 -25.26
CA THR A 68 9.97 -10.56 -26.70
C THR A 68 11.29 -11.01 -27.32
N CYS A 69 12.41 -10.84 -26.60
CA CYS A 69 13.73 -11.30 -27.06
C CYS A 69 13.74 -12.83 -27.17
N LEU A 70 13.28 -13.54 -26.12
CA LEU A 70 13.22 -15.00 -26.13
C LEU A 70 12.28 -15.52 -27.22
N GLU A 71 11.11 -14.91 -27.43
CA GLU A 71 10.20 -15.27 -28.52
C GLU A 71 10.89 -15.15 -29.89
N LYS A 72 11.67 -14.07 -30.11
CA LYS A 72 12.44 -13.86 -31.34
C LYS A 72 13.67 -14.75 -31.50
N MET A 73 14.12 -15.45 -30.45
CA MET A 73 15.25 -16.37 -30.53
C MET A 73 14.86 -17.78 -30.98
N PHE A 74 13.58 -18.14 -30.85
CA PHE A 74 13.06 -19.47 -31.17
C PHE A 74 12.06 -19.49 -32.33
N VAL A 75 11.90 -18.37 -33.03
CA VAL A 75 11.20 -18.22 -34.32
C VAL A 75 12.25 -17.90 -35.37
#